data_AF-A0A285GXS1-F1
#
_entry.id   AF-A0A285GXS1-F1
#
_cell.length_a   1.000
_cell.length_b   1.000
_cell.length_c   1.000
_cell.angle_alpha   90.00
_cell.angle_beta   90.00
_cell.angle_gamma   90.00
#
_symmetry.space_group_name_H-M   'P 1'
#
loop_
_entity.id
_entity.type
_entity.pdbx_description
1 polymer ?
#
loop_
_entity_poly.entity_id
_entity_poly.type
_entity_poly.pdbx_seq_one_letter_code
_entity_poly.pdbx_strand_id
1 'polypeptide(L)'
;MTDFATSVDRLLNQVRHWEAPRWRAEGRGDRVYALVQRLADLAADAEGRPRRVVPRESDLVLPDQLRVIADDVPAGALQEALAEVDAVRQSL
;
A
#
# COMPACT_ATOMS: atom_id res chain seq x y z
N MET A 1 4.32 -12.48 -11.23
CA MET A 1 5.17 -11.46 -10.58
C MET A 1 5.01 -10.06 -11.20
N THR A 2 4.93 -9.93 -12.53
CA THR A 2 4.82 -8.63 -13.21
C THR A 2 3.59 -7.80 -12.86
N ASP A 3 2.44 -8.44 -12.59
CA ASP A 3 1.17 -7.70 -12.43
C ASP A 3 1.08 -6.91 -11.12
N PHE A 4 1.53 -7.48 -9.99
CA PHE A 4 1.56 -6.79 -8.70
C PHE A 4 2.48 -5.56 -8.73
N ALA A 5 3.74 -5.74 -9.13
CA ALA A 5 4.71 -4.65 -9.24
C ALA A 5 4.21 -3.55 -10.18
N THR A 6 3.61 -3.92 -11.33
CA THR A 6 3.02 -2.95 -12.27
C THR A 6 1.86 -2.18 -11.63
N SER A 7 1.00 -2.83 -10.85
CA SER A 7 -0.12 -2.16 -10.19
C SER A 7 0.35 -1.20 -9.09
N VAL A 8 1.35 -1.62 -8.30
CA VAL A 8 2.02 -0.76 -7.30
C VAL A 8 2.65 0.45 -7.98
N ASP A 9 3.40 0.27 -9.06
CA ASP A 9 4.00 1.38 -9.81
C ASP A 9 2.95 2.36 -10.34
N ARG A 10 1.81 1.86 -10.84
CA ARG A 10 0.69 2.73 -11.28
C ARG A 10 0.13 3.55 -10.12
N LEU A 11 -0.08 2.93 -8.96
CA LEU A 11 -0.56 3.62 -7.78
C LEU A 11 0.45 4.65 -7.29
N LEU A 12 1.73 4.29 -7.15
CA LEU A 12 2.80 5.22 -6.79
C LEU A 12 2.86 6.39 -7.77
N ASN A 13 2.71 6.11 -9.07
CA ASN A 13 2.72 7.15 -10.07
C ASN A 13 1.54 8.11 -9.98
N GLN A 14 0.39 7.62 -9.53
CA GLN A 14 -0.80 8.43 -9.28
C GLN A 14 -0.66 9.33 -8.04
N VAL A 15 0.00 8.88 -6.97
CA VAL A 15 0.00 9.57 -5.66
C VAL A 15 1.30 10.30 -5.32
N ARG A 16 2.45 9.95 -5.92
CA ARG A 16 3.78 10.51 -5.55
C ARG A 16 3.89 12.03 -5.64
N HIS A 17 3.04 12.66 -6.44
CA HIS A 17 3.04 14.11 -6.67
C HIS A 17 1.97 14.84 -5.86
N TRP A 18 1.25 14.14 -4.97
CA TRP A 18 0.18 14.73 -4.19
C TRP A 18 0.73 15.55 -3.03
N GLU A 19 0.20 16.76 -2.91
CA GLU A 19 0.47 17.63 -1.78
C GLU A 19 -0.56 17.44 -0.66
N ALA A 20 -0.26 17.99 0.52
CA ALA A 20 -1.05 17.80 1.74
C ALA A 20 -2.57 18.04 1.59
N PRO A 21 -3.06 19.07 0.85
CA PRO A 21 -4.51 19.24 0.66
C PRO A 21 -5.16 18.06 -0.05
N ARG A 22 -4.47 17.47 -1.04
CA ARG A 22 -5.00 16.34 -1.82
C ARG A 22 -5.01 15.04 -1.03
N TRP A 23 -4.02 14.85 -0.15
CA TRP A 23 -3.98 13.73 0.79
C TRP A 23 -5.12 13.76 1.82
N ARG A 24 -5.44 14.94 2.35
CA ARG A 24 -6.53 15.13 3.33
C ARG A 24 -7.92 15.03 2.71
N ALA A 25 -8.05 15.24 1.40
CA ALA A 25 -9.32 15.18 0.72
C ALA A 25 -9.92 13.77 0.82
N GLU A 26 -11.18 13.70 1.26
CA GLU A 26 -12.01 12.49 1.17
C GLU A 26 -11.40 11.23 1.80
N GLY A 27 -10.54 11.37 2.82
CA GLY A 27 -9.89 10.24 3.50
C GLY A 27 -8.90 9.46 2.62
N ARG A 28 -8.37 10.08 1.56
CA ARG A 28 -7.43 9.41 0.64
C ARG A 28 -6.15 8.93 1.33
N GLY A 29 -5.58 9.75 2.22
CA GLY A 29 -4.45 9.34 3.07
C GLY A 29 -4.77 8.10 3.90
N ASP A 30 -5.97 8.04 4.48
CA ASP A 30 -6.41 6.89 5.27
C ASP A 30 -6.52 5.62 4.43
N ARG A 31 -7.02 5.71 3.19
CA ARG A 31 -7.13 4.56 2.27
C ARG A 31 -5.76 4.02 1.88
N VAL A 32 -4.81 4.89 1.55
CA VAL A 32 -3.45 4.46 1.20
C VAL A 32 -2.74 3.89 2.42
N TYR A 33 -2.88 4.51 3.59
CA TYR A 33 -2.33 3.96 4.82
C TYR A 33 -2.95 2.59 5.18
N ALA A 34 -4.26 2.43 5.00
CA ALA A 34 -4.93 1.14 5.20
C ALA A 34 -4.39 0.06 4.25
N LEU A 35 -4.09 0.41 2.99
CA LEU A 35 -3.40 -0.50 2.07
C LEU A 35 -2.01 -0.88 2.59
N VAL A 36 -1.22 0.08 3.06
CA VAL A 36 0.11 -0.19 3.64
C VAL A 36 0.00 -1.19 4.79
N GLN A 37 -0.93 -0.99 5.73
CA GLN A 37 -1.19 -1.94 6.81
C GLN A 37 -1.62 -3.31 6.28
N ARG A 38 -2.52 -3.34 5.31
CA ARG A 38 -3.04 -4.59 4.73
C ARG A 38 -1.95 -5.42 4.07
N LEU A 39 -1.05 -4.80 3.32
CA LEU A 39 0.10 -5.48 2.71
C LEU A 39 1.05 -6.05 3.77
N ALA A 40 1.31 -5.30 4.85
CA ALA A 40 2.12 -5.78 5.97
C ALA A 40 1.47 -6.96 6.69
N ASP A 41 0.15 -6.94 6.87
CA ASP A 41 -0.60 -8.04 7.47
C ASP A 41 -0.54 -9.30 6.60
N LEU A 42 -0.67 -9.17 5.28
CA LEU A 42 -0.55 -10.28 4.34
C LEU A 42 0.85 -10.90 4.35
N ALA A 43 1.89 -10.07 4.44
CA ALA A 43 3.26 -10.55 4.57
C ALA A 43 3.44 -11.31 5.90
N ALA A 44 2.95 -10.76 7.01
CA ALA A 44 3.00 -11.42 8.31
C ALA A 44 2.27 -12.77 8.32
N ASP A 45 1.06 -12.84 7.74
CA ASP A 45 0.27 -14.06 7.63
C ASP A 45 1.00 -15.13 6.81
N ALA A 46 1.57 -14.76 5.66
CA ALA A 46 2.31 -15.67 4.78
C ALA A 46 3.61 -16.18 5.42
N GLU A 47 4.25 -15.39 6.28
CA GLU A 47 5.46 -15.76 7.02
C GLU A 47 5.17 -16.48 8.35
N GLY A 48 3.90 -16.62 8.75
CA GLY A 48 3.52 -17.18 10.04
C GLY A 48 3.96 -16.32 11.23
N ARG A 49 4.07 -15.01 11.03
CA ARG A 49 4.47 -14.04 12.05
C ARG A 49 3.26 -13.29 12.62
N PRO A 50 3.31 -12.79 13.86
CA PRO A 50 2.27 -11.92 14.38
C PRO A 50 2.14 -10.64 13.54
N ARG A 51 0.89 -10.24 13.26
CA ARG A 51 0.59 -8.94 12.64
C ARG A 51 1.06 -7.81 13.55
N ARG A 52 1.59 -6.75 12.94
CA ARG A 52 2.10 -5.57 13.63
C ARG A 52 1.51 -4.33 13.00
N VAL A 53 1.21 -3.34 13.83
CA VAL A 53 0.76 -2.03 13.35
C VAL A 53 1.94 -1.35 12.66
N VAL A 54 1.77 -0.96 11.40
CA VAL A 54 2.72 -0.09 10.70
C VAL A 54 2.60 1.31 11.30
N PRO A 55 3.69 1.99 11.68
CA PRO A 55 3.59 3.36 12.19
C PRO A 55 3.00 4.30 11.13
N ARG A 56 1.98 5.09 11.53
CA ARG A 56 1.44 6.16 10.68
C ARG A 56 2.28 7.41 10.80
N GLU A 57 3.01 7.69 9.73
CA GLU A 57 3.77 8.93 9.57
C GLU A 57 2.95 9.98 8.81
N SER A 58 3.60 11.08 8.41
CA SER A 58 2.99 12.09 7.54
C SER A 58 2.47 11.47 6.24
N ASP A 59 1.27 11.86 5.80
CA ASP A 59 0.70 11.36 4.54
C ASP A 59 1.60 11.67 3.31
N LEU A 60 2.49 12.67 3.42
CA LEU A 60 3.47 12.99 2.36
C LEU A 60 4.51 11.89 2.11
N VAL A 61 4.75 11.00 3.08
CA VAL A 61 5.70 9.89 2.96
C VAL A 61 5.01 8.54 2.69
N LEU A 62 3.68 8.52 2.55
CA LEU A 62 2.93 7.29 2.23
C LEU A 62 3.39 6.60 0.94
N PRO A 63 3.79 7.29 -0.15
CA PRO A 63 4.34 6.62 -1.33
C PRO A 63 5.59 5.80 -1.01
N ASP A 64 6.48 6.33 -0.17
CA ASP A 64 7.71 5.63 0.22
C ASP A 64 7.41 4.45 1.16
N GLN A 65 6.52 4.64 2.13
CA GLN A 65 6.06 3.56 3.00
C GLN A 65 5.41 2.42 2.20
N LEU A 66 4.55 2.75 1.23
CA LEU A 66 3.92 1.78 0.34
C LEU A 66 4.97 1.01 -0.47
N ARG A 67 5.97 1.69 -1.01
CA ARG A 67 7.05 1.04 -1.76
C ARG A 67 7.79 0.02 -0.91
N VAL A 68 8.20 0.40 0.30
CA VAL A 68 8.93 -0.49 1.23
C VAL A 68 8.11 -1.73 1.57
N ILE A 69 6.85 -1.55 1.96
CA ILE A 69 6.00 -2.69 2.34
C ILE A 69 5.65 -3.56 1.13
N ALA A 70 5.45 -2.98 -0.06
CA ALA A 70 5.19 -3.75 -1.27
C ALA A 70 6.38 -4.63 -1.67
N ASP A 71 7.62 -4.14 -1.50
CA ASP A 71 8.84 -4.90 -1.77
C ASP A 71 9.00 -6.11 -0.83
N ASP A 72 8.41 -6.07 0.37
CA ASP A 72 8.43 -7.15 1.36
C ASP A 72 7.32 -8.20 1.16
N VAL A 73 6.41 -8.04 0.19
CA VAL A 73 5.30 -8.98 -0.01
C VAL A 73 5.82 -10.31 -0.58
N PRO A 74 5.65 -11.45 0.13
CA PRO A 74 6.13 -12.74 -0.33
C PRO A 74 5.27 -13.30 -1.48
N ALA A 75 5.87 -14.18 -2.29
CA ALA A 75 5.22 -14.75 -3.47
C ALA A 75 3.84 -15.40 -3.20
N GLY A 76 3.66 -16.02 -2.02
CA GLY A 76 2.40 -16.64 -1.61
C GLY A 76 1.26 -15.66 -1.34
N ALA A 77 1.54 -14.37 -1.17
CA ALA A 77 0.57 -13.33 -0.87
C ALA A 77 0.30 -12.39 -2.06
N LEU A 78 1.06 -12.49 -3.16
CA LEU A 78 1.01 -11.53 -4.26
C LEU A 78 -0.37 -11.36 -4.92
N GLN A 79 -1.15 -12.44 -5.01
CA GLN A 79 -2.46 -12.38 -5.66
C GLN A 79 -3.48 -11.59 -4.84
N GLU A 80 -3.51 -11.81 -3.52
CA GLU A 80 -4.37 -11.05 -2.61
C GLU A 80 -3.88 -9.61 -2.51
N ALA A 81 -2.57 -9.40 -2.39
CA ALA A 81 -1.96 -8.08 -2.38
C ALA A 81 -2.28 -7.26 -3.65
N LEU A 82 -2.26 -7.89 -4.84
CA LEU A 82 -2.65 -7.25 -6.09
C LEU A 82 -4.11 -6.78 -6.06
N ALA A 83 -5.03 -7.60 -5.57
CA ALA A 83 -6.43 -7.25 -5.46
C ALA A 83 -6.64 -6.03 -4.54
N GLU A 84 -5.93 -5.97 -3.41
CA GLU A 84 -5.98 -4.84 -2.47
C GLU A 84 -5.44 -3.55 -3.11
N VAL A 85 -4.31 -3.62 -3.81
CA VAL A 85 -3.73 -2.46 -4.52
C VAL A 85 -4.69 -1.93 -5.59
N ASP A 86 -5.27 -2.83 -6.40
CA ASP A 86 -6.21 -2.43 -7.45
C ASP A 86 -7.50 -1.82 -6.88
N ALA A 87 -8.02 -2.37 -5.78
CA ALA A 87 -9.19 -1.82 -5.10
C ALA A 87 -8.93 -0.40 -4.59
N VAL A 88 -7.80 -0.17 -3.93
CA VAL A 88 -7.44 1.18 -3.45
C VAL A 88 -7.24 2.12 -4.62
N ARG A 89 -6.51 1.73 -5.67
CA ARG A 89 -6.27 2.56 -6.86
C ARG A 89 -7.58 3.01 -7.54
N GLN A 90 -8.60 2.15 -7.58
CA GLN A 90 -9.93 2.49 -8.12
C GLN A 90 -10.75 3.43 -7.23
N SER A 91 -10.37 3.57 -5.95
CA SER A 91 -11.06 4.40 -4.95
C SER A 91 -10.44 5.79 -4.72
N LEU A 92 -9.36 6.11 -5.44
CA LEU A 92 -8.57 7.34 -5.31
C LEU A 92 -8.79 8.30 -6.47
#